data_AF-A0A7G8H9Y8-F1
#
_entry.id   AF-A0A7G8H9Y8-F1
#
_cell.length_a   1.000
_cell.length_b   1.000
_cell.length_c   1.000
_cell.angle_alpha   90.00
_cell.angle_beta   90.00
_cell.angle_gamma   90.00
#
_symmetry.space_group_name_H-M   'P 1'
#
loop_
_entity.id
_entity.type
_entity.pdbx_description
1 polymer ?
#
loop_
_entity_poly.entity_id
_entity_poly.type
_entity_poly.pdbx_seq_one_letter_code
_entity_poly.pdbx_strand_id
1 'polypeptide(L)' 'MASAPLGMILTRYLSSEGWVEECSHANAFDAYIDARRRCVLRGSPYLLVDAETGGTVSVLTVKQCLHQYGVDGDLSA' A
#
# COMPACT_ATOMS: atom_id res chain seq x y z
N MET A 1 -26.55 -8.11 -16.84
CA MET A 1 -25.60 -8.91 -16.03
C MET A 1 -24.86 -7.93 -15.15
N ALA A 2 -25.10 -7.94 -13.84
CA ALA A 2 -24.36 -7.10 -12.90
C ALA A 2 -22.96 -7.71 -12.73
N SER A 3 -21.92 -6.94 -13.02
CA SER A 3 -20.55 -7.31 -12.68
C SER A 3 -20.51 -7.55 -11.17
N ALA A 4 -19.97 -8.70 -10.73
CA ALA A 4 -19.60 -8.86 -9.33
C ALA A 4 -18.72 -7.66 -8.92
N PRO A 5 -18.84 -7.13 -7.68
CA PRO A 5 -17.92 -6.12 -7.22
C PRO A 5 -16.53 -6.76 -7.27
N LEU A 6 -15.65 -6.24 -8.12
CA LEU A 6 -14.25 -6.68 -8.15
C LEU A 6 -13.69 -6.44 -6.74
N GLY A 7 -13.10 -7.48 -6.15
CA GLY A 7 -12.65 -7.50 -4.75
C GLY A 7 -11.92 -6.20 -4.40
N MET A 8 -12.56 -5.37 -3.58
CA MET A 8 -12.02 -4.07 -3.23
C MET A 8 -10.77 -4.25 -2.37
N ILE A 9 -9.75 -3.42 -2.62
CA ILE A 9 -8.52 -3.42 -1.83
C ILE A 9 -8.51 -2.19 -0.95
N LEU A 10 -8.40 -2.42 0.36
CA LEU A 10 -8.26 -1.39 1.38
C LEU A 10 -6.77 -1.11 1.59
N THR A 11 -6.39 0.16 1.62
CA THR A 11 -5.04 0.58 2.00
C THR A 11 -5.05 1.09 3.43
N ARG A 12 -4.05 0.63 4.20
CA ARG A 12 -3.85 1.02 5.59
C ARG A 12 -2.44 1.53 5.79
N TYR A 13 -2.24 2.62 6.51
CA TYR A 13 -0.91 3.05 6.95
C TYR A 13 -0.69 2.67 8.41
N LEU A 14 0.58 2.44 8.77
CA LEU A 14 0.96 2.18 10.16
C LEU A 14 1.16 3.50 10.92
N SER A 15 0.40 3.70 11.98
CA SER A 15 0.52 4.82 12.94
C SER A 15 1.08 4.34 14.28
N SER A 16 1.28 5.25 15.24
CA SER A 16 1.66 4.88 16.63
C SER A 16 0.59 4.02 17.32
N GLU A 17 -0.67 4.20 16.96
CA GLU A 17 -1.81 3.47 17.54
C GLU A 17 -2.17 2.20 16.75
N GLY A 18 -1.39 1.86 15.71
CA GLY A 18 -1.61 0.71 14.85
C GLY A 18 -2.06 1.06 13.43
N TRP A 19 -2.64 0.08 12.72
CA TRP A 19 -3.04 0.21 11.33
C TRP A 19 -4.31 1.06 11.17
N VAL A 20 -4.23 2.10 10.35
CA VAL A 20 -5.34 3.01 10.05
C VAL A 20 -5.74 2.87 8.59
N GLU A 21 -7.01 2.56 8.35
CA GLU A 21 -7.60 2.53 7.01
C GLU A 21 -7.69 3.92 6.40
N GLU A 22 -7.25 4.04 5.15
CA GLU A 22 -7.11 5.33 4.48
C GLU A 22 -7.93 5.42 3.20
N CYS A 23 -7.80 4.47 2.27
CA CYS A 23 -8.49 4.47 0.99
C CYS A 23 -8.96 3.07 0.58
N SER A 24 -9.87 3.01 -0.38
CA SER A 24 -10.30 1.78 -1.04
C SER A 24 -10.13 1.90 -2.55
N HIS A 25 -9.83 0.79 -3.20
CA HIS A 25 -9.57 0.71 -4.63
C HIS A 25 -10.29 -0.49 -5.25
N ALA A 26 -10.70 -0.36 -6.52
CA ALA A 26 -11.38 -1.44 -7.24
C ALA A 26 -10.45 -2.61 -7.63
N ASN A 27 -9.13 -2.42 -7.58
CA ASN A 27 -8.15 -3.47 -7.86
C ASN A 27 -6.83 -3.24 -7.11
N ALA A 28 -6.02 -4.31 -7.00
CA ALA A 28 -4.77 -4.31 -6.26
C ALA A 28 -3.65 -3.47 -6.89
N PHE A 29 -3.64 -3.32 -8.22
CA PHE A 29 -2.60 -2.56 -8.90
C PHE A 29 -2.72 -1.06 -8.58
N ASP A 30 -3.92 -0.49 -8.69
CA ASP A 30 -4.16 0.92 -8.37
C ASP A 30 -3.90 1.19 -6.88
N ALA A 31 -4.34 0.28 -6.00
CA ALA A 31 -4.03 0.34 -4.58
C ALA A 31 -2.52 0.34 -4.32
N TYR A 32 -1.77 -0.49 -5.03
CA TYR A 32 -0.32 -0.58 -4.88
C TYR A 32 0.38 0.70 -5.31
N ILE A 33 0.00 1.30 -6.45
CA ILE A 33 0.62 2.53 -6.95
C ILE A 33 0.34 3.71 -6.00
N ASP A 34 -0.90 3.85 -5.53
CA ASP A 34 -1.27 4.89 -4.56
C ASP A 34 -0.54 4.68 -3.22
N ALA A 35 -0.63 3.48 -2.64
CA ALA A 35 0.03 3.14 -1.38
C ALA A 35 1.55 3.32 -1.47
N ARG A 36 2.20 2.94 -2.58
CA ARG A 36 3.64 3.13 -2.77
C ARG A 36 4.02 4.61 -2.73
N ARG A 37 3.26 5.47 -3.40
CA ARG A 37 3.49 6.93 -3.38
C ARG A 37 3.31 7.49 -1.97
N ARG A 38 2.23 7.12 -1.29
CA ARG A 38 1.92 7.63 0.05
C ARG A 38 2.85 7.11 1.13
N CYS A 39 3.31 5.87 1.00
CA CYS A 39 4.31 5.26 1.88
C CYS A 39 5.55 6.13 2.01
N VAL A 40 6.04 6.67 0.88
CA VAL A 40 7.18 7.60 0.85
C VAL A 40 6.80 8.99 1.38
N LEU A 41 5.70 9.57 0.90
CA LEU A 41 5.29 10.93 1.31
C LEU A 41 5.00 11.04 2.81
N ARG A 42 4.44 10.00 3.41
CA ARG A 42 4.15 9.91 4.84
C ARG A 42 5.34 9.42 5.66
N GLY A 43 6.27 8.70 5.04
CA GLY A 43 7.35 8.02 5.76
C GLY A 43 6.84 6.90 6.66
N SER A 44 5.79 6.18 6.25
CA SER A 44 5.17 5.12 7.05
C SER A 44 4.85 3.90 6.19
N PRO A 45 5.00 2.67 6.71
CA PRO A 45 4.60 1.46 6.00
C PRO A 45 3.10 1.44 5.63
N TYR A 46 2.79 0.79 4.51
CA TYR A 46 1.43 0.56 4.05
C TYR A 46 1.11 -0.93 3.94
N LEU A 47 -0.15 -1.28 4.20
CA LEU A 47 -0.71 -2.61 4.09
C LEU A 47 -1.90 -2.56 3.11
N LEU A 48 -1.95 -3.50 2.18
CA LEU A 48 -3.09 -3.72 1.28
C LEU A 48 -3.85 -4.94 1.80
N VAL A 49 -5.16 -4.76 1.99
CA VAL A 49 -6.05 -5.79 2.52
C VAL A 49 -7.17 -6.02 1.52
N ASP A 50 -7.46 -7.27 1.23
CA ASP A 50 -8.65 -7.67 0.49
C ASP A 50 -9.89 -7.44 1.39
N ALA A 51 -10.81 -6.60 0.94
CA ALA A 51 -11.95 -6.17 1.75
C ALA A 51 -12.93 -7.31 2.05
N GLU A 52 -13.01 -8.32 1.17
CA GLU A 52 -13.98 -9.41 1.30
C GLU A 52 -13.48 -10.47 2.28
N THR A 53 -12.21 -10.85 2.15
CA THR A 53 -11.59 -11.92 2.94
C THR A 53 -10.89 -11.41 4.19
N GLY A 54 -10.59 -10.12 4.26
CA GLY A 54 -9.69 -9.54 5.26
C GLY A 54 -8.22 -9.98 5.09
N GLY A 55 -7.92 -10.68 3.99
CA GLY A 55 -6.59 -11.23 3.70
C GLY A 55 -5.58 -10.12 3.39
N THR A 56 -4.35 -10.30 3.86
CA THR A 56 -3.25 -9.41 3.46
C THR A 56 -2.86 -9.70 2.02
N VAL A 57 -2.93 -8.68 1.16
CA VAL A 57 -2.51 -8.75 -0.24
C VAL A 57 -1.04 -8.36 -0.37
N SER A 58 -0.62 -7.28 0.30
CA SER A 58 0.77 -6.81 0.24
C SER A 58 1.12 -5.92 1.43
N VAL A 59 2.41 -5.89 1.78
CA VAL A 59 2.98 -4.94 2.75
C VAL A 59 4.09 -4.17 2.05
N LEU A 60 4.00 -2.84 2.08
CA LEU A 60 4.98 -1.94 1.51
C LEU A 60 5.76 -1.27 2.64
N THR A 61 7.06 -1.52 2.70
CA THR A 61 7.96 -0.78 3.58
C THR A 61 8.44 0.51 2.90
N VAL A 62 8.76 1.53 3.69
CA VAL A 62 9.29 2.80 3.18
C VAL A 62 10.58 2.56 2.39
N LYS A 63 11.49 1.70 2.90
CA LYS A 63 12.73 1.33 2.22
C LYS A 63 12.47 0.73 0.84
N GLN A 64 11.59 -0.26 0.74
CA GLN A 64 11.25 -0.86 -0.57
C GLN A 64 10.66 0.17 -1.54
N CYS A 65 9.81 1.08 -1.05
CA CYS A 65 9.23 2.12 -1.90
C CYS A 65 10.30 3.11 -2.39
N LEU A 66 11.19 3.58 -1.51
CA LEU A 66 12.32 4.44 -1.87
C LEU A 66 13.24 3.76 -2.90
N HIS A 67 13.55 2.48 -2.71
CA HIS A 67 14.29 1.68 -3.68
C HIS A 67 13.65 1.70 -5.06
N GLN A 68 12.34 1.47 -5.13
CA GLN A 68 11.59 1.45 -6.39
C GLN A 68 11.48 2.82 -7.06
N TYR A 69 11.65 3.91 -6.31
CA TYR A 69 11.79 5.26 -6.87
C TYR A 69 13.23 5.61 -7.27
N GLY A 70 14.19 4.71 -7.08
CA GLY A 70 15.61 4.97 -7.33
C GLY A 70 16.22 5.96 -6.32
N VAL A 71 15.62 6.08 -5.13
CA VAL A 71 16.07 6.96 -4.04
C VAL A 71 16.91 6.20 -3.01
N ASP A 72 16.96 4.86 -3.08
CA ASP A 72 18.03 4.11 -2.44
C ASP A 72 19.34 4.49 -3.13
N GLY A 73 19.96 5.54 -2.61
CA GLY A 73 21.34 5.83 -2.92
C GLY A 73 22.14 4.57 -2.60
N ASP A 74 22.78 4.01 -3.62
CA ASP A 74 24.10 3.44 -3.40
C ASP A 74 24.92 4.57 -2.78
N LEU A 75 24.93 4.62 -1.44
CA LEU A 75 26.03 5.20 -0.68
C LEU A 75 27.19 4.19 -0.78
N SER A 76 27.61 3.87 -2.00
CA SER A 76 28.91 3.29 -2.24
C SER A 76 29.92 4.41 -2.08
N ALA A 77 30.26 4.68 -0.82
CA ALA A 77 31.53 5.27 -0.45
C ALA A 77 32.60 4.17 -0.42
#